data_AF-A0A7J6DVC5-F1
#
_entry.id   AF-A0A7J6DVC5-F1
#
_cell.length_a   1.000
_cell.length_b   1.000
_cell.length_c   1.000
_cell.angle_alpha   90.00
_cell.angle_beta   90.00
_cell.angle_gamma   90.00
#
_symmetry.space_group_name_H-M   'P 1'
#
loop_
_entity.id
_entity.type
_entity.pdbx_description
1 polymer ?
#
loop_
_entity_poly.entity_id
_entity_poly.type
_entity_poly.pdbx_seq_one_letter_code
_entity_poly.pdbx_strand_id
1 'polypeptide(L)'
;MLRITENDGKDLREFHKVCPQAKEIGFGRLFRSPSLFEDVIKSILLCNCTWGRTLKMAEALCELQFDITQNNLGRRGVKRKLMFPKEREDGSVVKMLGNFPNAREIGDLDESYFMKRMSPLLGYRAKHIYKMAKDIHNSGTLSIVMRELEEASEKRLDGNVGILRKQSRKIESIATV
;
A
#
# COMPACT_ATOMS: atom_id res chain seq x y z
N MET A 1 -8.95 4.90 -3.96
CA MET A 1 -9.45 4.27 -5.21
C MET A 1 -9.31 2.76 -5.07
N LEU A 2 -10.22 1.97 -5.63
CA LEU A 2 -10.11 0.50 -5.61
C LEU A 2 -9.56 0.02 -6.96
N ARG A 3 -8.64 -0.95 -6.96
CA ARG A 3 -8.26 -1.62 -8.20
C ARG A 3 -9.36 -2.60 -8.59
N ILE A 4 -10.24 -2.17 -9.49
CA ILE A 4 -11.33 -2.97 -10.05
C ILE A 4 -11.01 -3.21 -11.52
N THR A 5 -10.78 -4.46 -11.89
CA THR A 5 -10.54 -4.88 -13.27
C THR A 5 -11.83 -5.40 -13.92
N GLU A 6 -11.86 -5.45 -15.25
CA GLU A 6 -12.99 -6.07 -15.96
C GLU A 6 -13.10 -7.57 -15.65
N ASN A 7 -11.97 -8.23 -15.39
CA ASN A 7 -11.93 -9.64 -15.04
C ASN A 7 -12.57 -9.90 -13.67
N ASP A 8 -12.35 -9.04 -12.68
CA ASP A 8 -13.03 -9.12 -11.37
C ASP A 8 -14.56 -9.11 -11.53
N GLY A 9 -15.07 -8.28 -12.44
CA GLY A 9 -16.49 -8.24 -12.77
C GLY A 9 -17.00 -9.50 -13.46
N LYS A 10 -16.18 -10.12 -14.33
CA LYS A 10 -16.50 -11.40 -14.98
C LYS A 10 -16.54 -12.54 -13.97
N ASP A 11 -15.52 -12.65 -13.13
CA ASP A 11 -15.40 -13.70 -12.11
C ASP A 11 -16.51 -13.58 -11.06
N LEU A 12 -16.87 -12.36 -10.65
CA LEU A 12 -18.01 -12.12 -9.77
C LEU A 12 -19.33 -12.59 -10.38
N ARG A 13 -19.56 -12.32 -11.68
CA ARG A 13 -20.77 -12.78 -12.38
C ARG A 13 -20.83 -14.29 -12.48
N GLU A 14 -19.71 -14.96 -12.78
CA GLU A 14 -19.66 -16.43 -12.80
C GLU A 14 -19.91 -17.02 -11.41
N PHE A 15 -19.30 -16.45 -10.37
CA PHE A 15 -19.55 -16.84 -8.98
C PHE A 15 -21.02 -16.69 -8.59
N HIS A 16 -21.67 -15.60 -8.97
CA HIS A 16 -23.11 -15.37 -8.71
C HIS A 16 -24.04 -16.32 -9.48
N LYS A 17 -23.62 -16.89 -10.60
CA LYS A 17 -24.39 -17.95 -11.28
C LYS A 17 -24.38 -19.24 -10.47
N VAL A 18 -23.25 -19.58 -9.85
CA VAL A 18 -23.09 -20.77 -9.01
C VAL A 18 -23.73 -20.58 -7.63
N CYS A 19 -23.69 -19.36 -7.09
CA CYS A 19 -24.27 -19.00 -5.80
C CYS A 19 -25.18 -17.77 -5.91
N PRO A 20 -26.46 -17.94 -6.30
CA PRO A 20 -27.41 -16.85 -6.40
C PRO A 20 -27.65 -16.12 -5.07
N GLN A 21 -27.61 -16.82 -3.94
CA GLN A 21 -27.78 -16.23 -2.61
C GLN A 21 -26.69 -15.18 -2.32
N ALA A 22 -25.45 -15.42 -2.77
CA ALA A 22 -24.38 -14.45 -2.64
C ALA A 22 -24.63 -13.17 -3.47
N LYS A 23 -25.34 -13.29 -4.60
CA LYS A 23 -25.75 -12.14 -5.42
C LYS A 23 -26.77 -11.26 -4.69
N GLU A 24 -27.75 -11.86 -4.02
CA GLU A 24 -28.81 -11.14 -3.29
C GLU A 24 -28.23 -10.26 -2.19
N ILE A 25 -27.21 -10.74 -1.46
CA ILE A 25 -26.53 -9.98 -0.41
C ILE A 25 -25.33 -9.16 -0.93
N GLY A 26 -25.07 -9.16 -2.24
CA GLY A 26 -23.97 -8.41 -2.85
C GLY A 26 -22.56 -8.90 -2.49
N PHE A 27 -22.42 -10.15 -2.04
CA PHE A 27 -21.16 -10.77 -1.64
C PHE A 27 -20.27 -11.14 -2.84
N GLY A 28 -18.96 -11.17 -2.63
CA GLY A 28 -17.96 -11.61 -3.62
C GLY A 28 -17.09 -10.50 -4.22
N ARG A 29 -17.35 -9.23 -3.90
CA ARG A 29 -16.46 -8.13 -4.31
C ARG A 29 -15.15 -8.19 -3.51
N LEU A 30 -14.02 -8.19 -4.21
CA LEU A 30 -12.70 -8.15 -3.58
C LEU A 30 -12.30 -6.70 -3.31
N PHE A 31 -11.93 -6.39 -2.07
CA PHE A 31 -11.41 -5.07 -1.71
C PHE A 31 -9.90 -5.04 -1.99
N ARG A 32 -9.49 -4.23 -2.97
CA ARG A 32 -8.11 -4.15 -3.48
C ARG A 32 -7.63 -2.71 -3.45
N SER A 33 -6.42 -2.49 -2.95
CA SER A 33 -5.82 -1.16 -2.97
C SER A 33 -5.55 -0.70 -4.41
N PRO A 34 -5.39 0.62 -4.67
CA PRO A 34 -5.07 1.14 -6.00
C PRO A 34 -3.79 0.58 -6.63
N SER A 35 -2.86 0.03 -5.83
CA SER A 35 -1.62 -0.60 -6.30
C SER A 35 -1.29 -1.87 -5.51
N LEU A 36 -0.57 -2.83 -6.11
CA LEU A 36 -0.12 -4.02 -5.38
C LEU A 36 0.87 -3.65 -4.28
N PHE A 37 1.71 -2.63 -4.52
CA PHE A 37 2.60 -2.10 -3.51
C PHE A 37 1.82 -1.71 -2.23
N GLU A 38 0.73 -0.97 -2.37
CA GLU A 38 -0.11 -0.58 -1.24
C GLU A 38 -0.75 -1.79 -0.54
N ASP A 39 -1.21 -2.80 -1.28
CA ASP A 39 -1.71 -4.06 -0.68
C ASP A 39 -0.61 -4.78 0.12
N VAL A 40 0.61 -4.85 -0.41
CA VAL A 40 1.77 -5.48 0.26
C VAL A 40 2.15 -4.71 1.52
N ILE A 41 2.27 -3.37 1.45
CA ILE A 41 2.62 -2.57 2.63
C ILE A 41 1.52 -2.69 3.69
N LYS A 42 0.24 -2.59 3.32
CA LYS A 42 -0.85 -2.77 4.29
C LYS A 42 -0.85 -4.16 4.92
N SER A 43 -0.47 -5.20 4.17
CA SER A 43 -0.28 -6.55 4.72
C SER A 43 0.83 -6.56 5.78
N ILE A 44 1.97 -5.91 5.52
CA ILE A 44 3.05 -5.74 6.52
C ILE A 44 2.56 -4.97 7.76
N LEU A 45 1.73 -3.94 7.58
CA LEU A 45 1.17 -3.14 8.68
C LEU A 45 0.12 -3.89 9.52
N LEU A 46 -0.53 -4.90 8.94
CA LEU A 46 -1.48 -5.77 9.66
C LEU A 46 -0.77 -6.84 10.50
N CYS A 47 0.46 -7.22 10.15
CA CYS A 47 1.20 -8.25 10.87
C CYS A 47 1.43 -7.86 12.34
N ASN A 48 0.96 -8.69 13.28
CA ASN A 48 1.23 -8.58 14.72
C ASN A 48 0.93 -7.18 15.31
N CYS A 49 -0.22 -6.60 14.94
CA CYS A 49 -0.69 -5.30 15.44
C CYS A 49 -2.20 -5.29 15.60
N THR A 50 -2.71 -4.45 16.50
CA THR A 50 -4.16 -4.19 16.59
C THR A 50 -4.61 -3.36 15.40
N TRP A 51 -5.88 -3.49 15.02
CA TRP A 51 -6.47 -2.70 13.94
C TRP A 51 -6.26 -1.19 14.11
N GLY A 52 -6.48 -0.67 15.32
CA GLY A 52 -6.23 0.74 15.63
C GLY A 52 -4.77 1.16 15.44
N ARG A 53 -3.80 0.27 15.68
CA ARG A 53 -2.39 0.54 15.40
C ARG A 53 -2.10 0.51 13.89
N THR A 54 -2.67 -0.44 13.15
CA THR A 54 -2.57 -0.50 11.69
C THR A 54 -3.09 0.78 11.05
N LEU A 55 -4.26 1.29 11.50
CA LEU A 55 -4.82 2.56 11.02
C LEU A 55 -3.85 3.73 11.24
N LYS A 56 -3.29 3.86 12.45
CA LYS A 56 -2.31 4.92 12.76
C LYS A 56 -1.06 4.82 11.88
N MET A 57 -0.55 3.61 11.63
CA MET A 57 0.61 3.41 10.76
C MET A 57 0.31 3.78 9.30
N ALA A 58 -0.86 3.40 8.78
CA ALA A 58 -1.28 3.76 7.44
C ALA A 58 -1.50 5.28 7.29
N GLU A 59 -2.13 5.90 8.28
CA GLU A 59 -2.33 7.35 8.34
C GLU A 59 -0.99 8.10 8.27
N ALA A 60 0.01 7.68 9.05
CA ALA A 60 1.33 8.32 9.03
C ALA A 60 2.07 8.20 7.69
N LEU A 61 1.83 7.12 6.93
CA LEU A 61 2.34 7.01 5.56
C LEU A 61 1.64 7.99 4.61
N CYS A 62 0.33 8.18 4.76
CA CYS A 62 -0.40 9.21 4.00
C CYS A 62 0.03 10.64 4.39
N GLU A 63 0.36 10.88 5.66
CA GLU A 63 0.98 12.14 6.09
C GLU A 63 2.34 12.36 5.46
N LEU A 64 3.17 11.31 5.39
CA LEU A 64 4.45 11.37 4.71
C LEU A 64 4.28 11.72 3.23
N GLN A 65 3.30 11.12 2.55
CA GLN A 65 3.01 11.41 1.13
C GLN A 65 2.55 12.86 0.93
N PHE A 66 1.72 13.36 1.85
CA PHE A 66 1.34 14.78 1.86
C PHE A 66 2.58 15.66 2.03
N ASP A 67 3.47 15.34 2.96
CA ASP A 67 4.71 16.08 3.16
C ASP A 67 5.60 16.05 1.91
N ILE A 68 5.71 14.92 1.20
CA ILE A 68 6.49 14.81 -0.04
C ILE A 68 5.91 15.73 -1.13
N THR A 69 4.59 15.70 -1.31
CA THR A 69 3.92 16.47 -2.38
C THR A 69 3.87 17.97 -2.09
N GLN A 70 3.63 18.38 -0.85
CA GLN A 70 3.61 19.78 -0.46
C GLN A 70 5.02 20.41 -0.44
N ASN A 71 6.04 19.63 -0.06
CA ASN A 71 7.37 20.20 0.18
C ASN A 71 8.32 20.14 -1.01
N ASN A 72 7.93 19.60 -2.18
CA ASN A 72 8.77 19.47 -3.39
C ASN A 72 10.26 19.58 -3.03
N LEU A 73 10.80 18.49 -2.45
CA LEU A 73 12.11 18.41 -1.77
C LEU A 73 13.32 18.68 -2.69
N GLY A 74 13.22 19.65 -3.59
CA GLY A 74 14.28 20.38 -4.28
C GLY A 74 14.51 21.81 -3.77
N ARG A 75 13.83 22.29 -2.72
CA ARG A 75 14.14 23.60 -2.10
C ARG A 75 14.48 23.45 -0.62
N ARG A 76 15.78 23.26 -0.36
CA ARG A 76 16.40 23.30 0.97
C ARG A 76 16.07 24.63 1.67
N GLY A 77 15.64 24.58 2.93
CA GLY A 77 15.85 25.70 3.87
C GLY A 77 14.63 26.40 4.46
N VAL A 78 13.41 25.89 4.38
CA VAL A 78 12.26 26.54 5.05
C VAL A 78 11.91 25.79 6.33
N LYS A 79 12.01 26.48 7.49
CA LYS A 79 11.39 26.07 8.76
C LYS A 79 9.90 25.88 8.49
N ARG A 80 9.44 24.63 8.36
CA ARG A 80 8.07 24.37 7.91
C ARG A 80 7.08 24.76 8.98
N LYS A 81 6.20 25.71 8.63
CA LYS A 81 4.93 25.97 9.30
C LYS A 81 4.22 24.61 9.43
N LEU A 82 3.92 24.20 10.65
CA LEU A 82 3.01 23.07 10.90
C LEU A 82 1.73 23.30 10.07
N MET A 83 1.20 22.19 9.53
CA MET A 83 -0.02 22.08 8.73
C MET A 83 -1.06 23.15 9.07
N PHE A 84 -1.72 23.72 8.05
CA PHE A 84 -2.96 24.44 8.28
C PHE A 84 -4.05 23.38 8.55
N PRO A 85 -4.52 23.20 9.81
CA PRO A 85 -5.74 22.46 10.04
C PRO A 85 -6.87 23.10 9.22
N LYS A 86 -7.60 22.31 8.44
CA LYS A 86 -8.85 22.78 7.86
C LYS A 86 -9.93 22.56 8.90
N GLU A 87 -10.38 23.64 9.52
CA GLU A 87 -11.58 23.62 10.35
C GLU A 87 -12.78 23.31 9.46
N ARG A 88 -13.52 22.27 9.81
CA ARG A 88 -14.86 22.04 9.27
C ARG A 88 -15.83 23.05 9.89
N GLU A 89 -16.98 23.23 9.26
CA GLU A 89 -18.07 24.07 9.77
C GLU A 89 -18.55 23.66 11.18
N ASP A 90 -18.31 22.40 11.57
CA ASP A 90 -18.60 21.85 12.90
C ASP A 90 -17.48 22.07 13.94
N GLY A 91 -16.43 22.83 13.59
CA GLY A 91 -15.28 23.09 14.46
C GLY A 91 -14.29 21.91 14.58
N SER A 92 -14.52 20.79 13.88
CA SER A 92 -13.58 19.69 13.88
C SER A 92 -12.38 19.98 12.96
N VAL A 93 -11.18 19.75 13.48
CA VAL A 93 -9.93 19.89 12.74
C VAL A 93 -9.71 18.65 11.89
N VAL A 94 -9.75 18.79 10.57
CA VAL A 94 -9.37 17.70 9.66
C VAL A 94 -7.90 17.85 9.30
N LYS A 95 -7.13 16.82 9.64
CA LYS A 95 -5.76 16.68 9.15
C LYS A 95 -5.81 16.41 7.65
N MET A 96 -5.20 17.26 6.84
CA MET A 96 -5.06 17.00 5.40
C MET A 96 -4.11 15.82 5.20
N LEU A 97 -4.65 14.72 4.66
CA LEU A 97 -3.90 13.51 4.34
C LEU A 97 -3.63 13.46 2.83
N GLY A 98 -2.45 12.95 2.49
CA GLY A 98 -2.09 12.61 1.12
C GLY A 98 -2.68 11.27 0.72
N ASN A 99 -2.31 10.82 -0.48
CA ASN A 99 -2.54 9.43 -0.89
C ASN A 99 -1.65 8.49 -0.08
N PHE A 100 -1.92 7.18 -0.15
CA PHE A 100 -0.92 6.23 0.30
C PHE A 100 0.33 6.33 -0.61
N PRO A 101 1.54 6.39 -0.06
CA PRO A 101 2.74 6.62 -0.84
C PRO A 101 3.03 5.44 -1.78
N ASN A 102 3.48 5.75 -2.99
CA ASN A 102 3.97 4.74 -3.91
C ASN A 102 5.45 4.40 -3.66
N ALA A 103 5.91 3.30 -4.26
CA ALA A 103 7.29 2.81 -4.06
C ALA A 103 8.35 3.84 -4.47
N ARG A 104 8.09 4.64 -5.52
CA ARG A 104 9.03 5.65 -6.01
C ARG A 104 9.14 6.82 -5.03
N GLU A 105 8.01 7.32 -4.52
CA GLU A 105 7.97 8.39 -3.52
C GLU A 105 8.78 8.03 -2.26
N ILE A 106 8.72 6.78 -1.78
CA ILE A 106 9.54 6.33 -0.65
C ILE A 106 10.99 6.08 -1.07
N GLY A 107 11.21 5.45 -2.22
CA GLY A 107 12.54 5.09 -2.72
C GLY A 107 13.43 6.29 -3.06
N ASP A 108 12.83 7.43 -3.42
CA ASP A 108 13.52 8.70 -3.66
C ASP A 108 13.98 9.39 -2.37
N LEU A 109 13.48 8.99 -1.19
CA LEU A 109 13.87 9.59 0.08
C LEU A 109 15.24 9.10 0.56
N ASP A 110 15.91 9.98 1.31
CA ASP A 110 17.05 9.60 2.14
C ASP A 110 16.63 8.61 3.25
N GLU A 111 17.42 7.55 3.42
CA GLU A 111 17.13 6.49 4.39
C GLU A 111 17.09 7.03 5.81
N SER A 112 18.04 7.89 6.19
CA SER A 112 18.11 8.43 7.55
C SER A 112 16.89 9.30 7.87
N TYR A 113 16.41 10.08 6.89
CA TYR A 113 15.18 10.84 7.00
C TYR A 113 13.97 9.94 7.18
N PHE A 114 13.80 8.94 6.31
CA PHE A 114 12.68 8.02 6.39
C PHE A 114 12.66 7.26 7.73
N MET A 115 13.81 6.70 8.13
CA MET A 115 13.92 5.97 9.40
C MET A 115 13.62 6.86 10.60
N LYS A 116 14.18 8.07 10.66
CA LYS A 116 13.92 9.01 11.75
C LYS A 116 12.44 9.36 11.86
N ARG A 117 11.76 9.53 10.73
CA ARG A 117 10.36 9.95 10.68
C ARG A 117 9.38 8.79 10.95
N MET A 118 9.66 7.60 10.42
CA MET A 118 8.73 6.47 10.42
C MET A 118 8.98 5.43 11.52
N SER A 119 10.23 5.21 11.94
CA SER A 119 10.55 4.16 12.93
C SER A 119 9.82 4.29 14.27
N PRO A 120 9.58 5.50 14.84
CA PRO A 120 8.83 5.64 16.09
C PRO A 120 7.41 5.05 16.04
N LEU A 121 6.81 4.98 14.85
CA LEU A 121 5.46 4.48 14.66
C LEU A 121 5.43 3.09 14.01
N LEU A 122 6.25 2.85 12.98
CA LEU A 122 6.23 1.59 12.24
C LEU A 122 7.10 0.51 12.90
N GLY A 123 8.03 0.91 13.79
CA GLY A 123 9.01 0.02 14.39
C GLY A 123 9.92 -0.60 13.33
N TYR A 124 10.24 -1.89 13.51
CA TYR A 124 11.08 -2.66 12.58
C TYR A 124 10.53 -2.69 11.14
N ARG A 125 9.21 -2.54 10.97
CA ARG A 125 8.56 -2.51 9.65
C ARG A 125 9.08 -1.37 8.77
N ALA A 126 9.48 -0.24 9.37
CA ALA A 126 10.00 0.90 8.61
C ALA A 126 11.19 0.50 7.72
N LYS A 127 12.12 -0.30 8.26
CA LYS A 127 13.29 -0.78 7.53
C LYS A 127 12.91 -1.63 6.32
N HIS A 128 11.98 -2.56 6.52
CA HIS A 128 11.50 -3.46 5.46
C HIS A 128 10.75 -2.72 4.36
N ILE A 129 9.89 -1.78 4.74
CA ILE A 129 9.15 -0.93 3.79
C ILE A 129 10.12 -0.09 2.94
N TYR A 130 11.10 0.57 3.58
CA TYR A 130 12.08 1.39 2.86
C TYR A 130 12.90 0.55 1.88
N LYS A 131 13.43 -0.60 2.35
CA LYS A 131 14.24 -1.49 1.50
C LYS A 131 13.44 -1.97 0.29
N MET A 132 12.20 -2.42 0.50
CA MET A 132 11.31 -2.84 -0.59
C MET A 132 11.06 -1.70 -1.59
N ALA A 133 10.74 -0.50 -1.10
CA ALA A 133 10.54 0.66 -1.95
C ALA A 133 11.80 1.04 -2.74
N LYS A 134 12.96 1.02 -2.08
CA LYS A 134 14.27 1.32 -2.68
C LYS A 134 14.65 0.30 -3.74
N ASP A 135 14.41 -0.98 -3.49
CA ASP A 135 14.68 -2.07 -4.44
C ASP A 135 13.77 -1.96 -5.67
N ILE A 136 12.47 -1.67 -5.48
CA ILE A 136 11.53 -1.42 -6.58
C ILE A 136 11.98 -0.20 -7.40
N HIS A 137 12.41 0.87 -6.74
CA HIS A 137 12.86 2.11 -7.38
C HIS A 137 14.19 1.94 -8.15
N ASN A 138 15.19 1.30 -7.55
CA ASN A 138 16.55 1.19 -8.10
C ASN A 138 16.72 0.07 -9.13
N SER A 139 16.20 -1.13 -8.82
CA SER A 139 16.59 -2.35 -9.55
C SER A 139 15.63 -2.73 -10.67
N GLY A 140 14.40 -2.20 -10.64
CA GLY A 140 13.29 -2.68 -11.47
C GLY A 140 12.94 -4.16 -11.27
N THR A 141 13.73 -4.96 -10.57
CA THR A 141 13.57 -6.42 -10.46
C THR A 141 12.36 -6.76 -9.60
N LEU A 142 12.21 -6.10 -8.45
CA LEU A 142 10.97 -6.20 -7.68
C LEU A 142 9.80 -5.52 -8.41
N SER A 143 10.04 -4.51 -9.25
CA SER A 143 8.98 -3.96 -10.11
C SER A 143 8.50 -4.99 -11.14
N ILE A 144 9.39 -5.80 -11.69
CA ILE A 144 9.07 -6.90 -12.62
C ILE A 144 8.31 -7.98 -11.86
N VAL A 145 8.82 -8.43 -10.69
CA VAL A 145 8.13 -9.43 -9.87
C VAL A 145 6.75 -8.94 -9.42
N MET A 146 6.62 -7.68 -9.03
CA MET A 146 5.31 -7.08 -8.68
C MET A 146 4.40 -7.05 -9.90
N ARG A 147 4.89 -6.69 -11.09
CA ARG A 147 4.11 -6.74 -12.33
C ARG A 147 3.69 -8.16 -12.69
N GLU A 148 4.61 -9.13 -12.62
CA GLU A 148 4.30 -10.55 -12.85
C GLU A 148 3.26 -11.07 -11.87
N LEU A 149 3.34 -10.66 -10.60
CA LEU A 149 2.34 -10.98 -9.58
C LEU A 149 1.01 -10.29 -9.84
N GLU A 150 1.00 -9.05 -10.31
CA GLU A 150 -0.21 -8.35 -10.74
C GLU A 150 -0.86 -9.09 -11.90
N GLU A 151 -0.11 -9.38 -12.96
CA GLU A 151 -0.57 -10.16 -14.11
C GLU A 151 -1.05 -11.56 -13.71
N ALA A 152 -0.35 -12.24 -12.80
CA ALA A 152 -0.74 -13.55 -12.31
C ALA A 152 -1.97 -13.48 -11.39
N SER A 153 -2.21 -12.35 -10.71
CA SER A 153 -3.45 -12.11 -9.97
C SER A 153 -4.64 -11.79 -10.88
N GLU A 154 -4.38 -11.34 -12.11
CA GLU A 154 -5.39 -10.99 -13.10
C GLU A 154 -5.71 -12.13 -14.08
N LYS A 155 -4.76 -13.06 -14.29
CA LYS A 155 -4.99 -14.28 -15.06
C LYS A 155 -5.88 -15.22 -14.26
N ARG A 156 -6.88 -15.81 -14.92
CA ARG A 156 -7.72 -16.87 -14.35
C ARG A 156 -6.84 -17.93 -13.70
N LEU A 157 -7.22 -18.36 -12.50
CA LEU A 157 -6.60 -19.49 -11.83
C LEU A 157 -6.92 -20.77 -12.62
N ASP A 158 -6.22 -20.97 -13.72
CA ASP A 158 -6.19 -22.24 -14.45
C ASP A 158 -5.31 -23.21 -13.63
N GLY A 159 -5.80 -23.63 -12.47
CA GLY A 159 -5.23 -24.67 -11.62
C GLY A 159 -3.84 -24.44 -11.02
N ASN A 160 -3.11 -23.38 -11.39
CA ASN A 160 -1.66 -23.30 -11.15
C ASN A 160 -1.26 -22.33 -10.02
N VAL A 161 -1.85 -22.53 -8.83
CA VAL A 161 -1.53 -21.79 -7.58
C VAL A 161 -0.04 -21.90 -7.18
N GLY A 162 0.69 -22.87 -7.75
CA GLY A 162 2.11 -23.11 -7.49
C GLY A 162 3.06 -22.00 -7.94
N ILE A 163 2.72 -21.25 -9.00
CA ILE A 163 3.57 -20.17 -9.53
C ILE A 163 3.51 -18.95 -8.60
N LEU A 164 2.30 -18.56 -8.20
CA LEU A 164 2.06 -17.49 -7.22
C LEU A 164 2.76 -17.79 -5.89
N ARG A 165 2.74 -19.05 -5.41
CA ARG A 165 3.48 -19.46 -4.20
C ARG A 165 5.01 -19.32 -4.35
N LYS A 166 5.58 -19.58 -5.53
CA LYS A 166 7.02 -19.40 -5.76
C LYS A 166 7.42 -17.92 -5.76
N GLN A 167 6.63 -17.05 -6.39
CA GLN A 167 6.88 -15.60 -6.39
C GLN A 167 6.62 -14.98 -5.01
N SER A 168 5.59 -15.42 -4.28
CA SER A 168 5.33 -15.02 -2.89
C SER A 168 6.51 -15.31 -1.98
N ARG A 169 7.15 -16.48 -2.09
CA ARG A 169 8.33 -16.83 -1.30
C ARG A 169 9.51 -15.85 -1.45
N LYS A 170 9.64 -15.20 -2.60
CA LYS A 170 10.66 -14.18 -2.85
C LYS A 170 10.35 -12.84 -2.16
N ILE A 171 9.07 -12.56 -1.90
CA ILE A 171 8.60 -11.45 -1.07
C ILE A 171 8.70 -11.83 0.43
N GLU A 172 8.33 -13.06 0.79
CA GLU A 172 8.45 -13.57 2.16
C GLU A 172 9.91 -13.56 2.65
N SER A 173 10.89 -13.87 1.79
CA SER A 173 12.31 -13.76 2.14
C SER A 173 12.76 -12.32 2.44
N ILE A 174 12.00 -11.31 2.02
CA ILE A 174 12.24 -9.90 2.35
C ILE A 174 11.51 -9.53 3.66
N ALA A 175 10.39 -10.19 3.96
CA ALA A 175 9.57 -9.93 5.15
C ALA A 175 9.93 -10.79 6.38
N THR A 176 10.81 -11.80 6.23
CA THR A 176 11.23 -12.67 7.33
C THR A 176 12.39 -12.02 8.09
N VAL A 177 12.03 -11.30 9.17
CA VAL A 177 12.62 -11.16 10.54
C VAL A 177 12.05 -9.89 11.15
#